data_AF-A0A2E9JWG8-F1
#
_entry.id   AF-A0A2E9JWG8-F1
#
_cell.length_a   1.000
_cell.length_b   1.000
_cell.length_c   1.000
_cell.angle_alpha   90.00
_cell.angle_beta   90.00
_cell.angle_gamma   90.00
#
_symmetry.space_group_name_H-M   'P 1'
#
loop_
_entity.id
_entity.type
_entity.pdbx_description
1 polymer ?
#
loop_
_entity_poly.entity_id
_entity_poly.type
_entity_poly.pdbx_seq_one_letter_code
_entity_poly.pdbx_strand_id
1 'polypeptide(L)' 'MKFSPCTGNCTDEGTHCEGCGRSHEEIAAMNKHVAGLIALAETMKYENIAEYAESVSNSIKFKMAQEH' A
#
# COMPACT_ATOMS: atom_id res chain seq x y z
N MET A 1 -0.20 -16.83 0.28
CA MET A 1 -0.96 -16.15 -0.77
C MET A 1 -0.03 -15.28 -1.60
N LYS A 2 -0.37 -14.97 -2.86
CA LYS A 2 0.41 -14.02 -3.68
C LYS A 2 -0.28 -12.66 -3.65
N PHE A 3 0.47 -11.60 -3.36
CA PHE A 3 -0.05 -10.23 -3.45
C PHE A 3 -0.48 -9.93 -4.89
N SER A 4 -1.67 -9.36 -5.05
CA SER A 4 -2.22 -8.90 -6.33
C SER A 4 -2.67 -7.44 -6.19
N PRO A 5 -2.14 -6.50 -6.99
CA PRO A 5 -2.52 -5.10 -6.90
C PRO A 5 -4.00 -4.91 -7.27
N CYS A 6 -4.68 -3.97 -6.60
CA CYS A 6 -6.04 -3.61 -6.98
C CYS A 6 -6.05 -2.94 -8.35
N THR A 7 -7.01 -3.33 -9.20
CA THR A 7 -7.21 -2.78 -10.55
C THR A 7 -8.09 -1.52 -10.56
N GLY A 8 -8.51 -1.03 -9.39
CA GLY A 8 -9.45 0.09 -9.25
C GLY A 8 -10.91 -0.33 -9.26
N ASN A 9 -11.21 -1.58 -9.65
CA ASN A 9 -12.53 -2.20 -9.52
C ASN A 9 -12.72 -2.80 -8.12
N CYS A 10 -12.43 -2.01 -7.08
CA CYS A 10 -12.64 -2.47 -5.72
C CYS A 10 -14.13 -2.50 -5.45
N THR A 11 -14.66 -3.66 -5.09
CA THR A 11 -16.05 -3.83 -4.70
C THR A 11 -16.16 -3.79 -3.19
N ASP A 12 -17.27 -3.25 -2.68
CA ASP A 12 -17.58 -3.17 -1.26
C ASP A 12 -18.48 -4.33 -0.80
N GLU A 13 -19.07 -5.07 -1.75
CA GLU A 13 -19.93 -6.23 -1.47
C GLU A 13 -19.10 -7.52 -1.31
N GLY A 14 -19.54 -8.40 -0.41
CA GLY A 14 -18.86 -9.65 -0.12
C GLY A 14 -17.65 -9.52 0.81
N THR A 15 -16.79 -10.54 0.83
CA THR A 15 -15.61 -10.61 1.73
C THR A 15 -14.29 -10.38 1.00
N HIS A 16 -14.31 -10.34 -0.34
CA HIS A 16 -13.14 -10.22 -1.20
C HIS A 16 -13.38 -9.20 -2.30
N CYS A 17 -12.33 -8.46 -2.64
CA CYS A 17 -12.34 -7.51 -3.74
C CYS A 17 -12.38 -8.26 -5.07
N GLU A 18 -13.38 -8.00 -5.91
CA GLU A 18 -13.49 -8.66 -7.22
C GLU A 18 -12.35 -8.26 -8.18
N GLY A 19 -11.77 -7.06 -8.01
CA GLY A 19 -10.69 -6.57 -8.86
C GLY A 19 -9.32 -7.19 -8.61
N CYS A 20 -9.01 -7.65 -7.38
CA CYS A 20 -7.70 -8.26 -7.06
C CYS A 20 -7.76 -9.59 -6.31
N GLY A 21 -8.95 -10.04 -5.92
CA GLY A 21 -9.16 -11.30 -5.19
C GLY A 21 -8.67 -11.31 -3.75
N ARG A 22 -8.16 -10.19 -3.23
CA ARG A 22 -7.72 -10.05 -1.83
C ARG A 22 -8.93 -9.86 -0.91
N SER A 23 -8.82 -10.32 0.33
CA SER A 23 -9.89 -10.10 1.31
C SER A 23 -10.01 -8.62 1.68
N HIS A 24 -11.22 -8.18 2.02
CA HIS A 24 -11.43 -6.80 2.50
C HIS A 24 -10.65 -6.52 3.78
N GLU A 25 -10.45 -7.53 4.63
CA GLU A 25 -9.63 -7.42 5.83
C GLU A 25 -8.16 -7.15 5.50
N GLU A 26 -7.58 -7.89 4.56
CA GLU A 26 -6.19 -7.66 4.12
C GLU A 26 -6.03 -6.28 3.50
N ILE A 27 -6.99 -5.86 2.65
CA ILE A 27 -6.99 -4.53 2.02
C ILE A 27 -7.07 -3.44 3.09
N ALA A 28 -7.96 -3.57 4.06
CA ALA A 28 -8.10 -2.61 5.16
C ALA A 28 -6.80 -2.52 5.99
N ALA A 29 -6.19 -3.67 6.30
CA ALA A 29 -4.91 -3.72 7.01
C ALA A 29 -3.79 -3.01 6.22
N MET A 30 -3.66 -3.28 4.92
CA MET A 30 -2.69 -2.61 4.05
C MET A 30 -2.94 -1.10 3.99
N ASN A 31 -4.19 -0.68 3.80
CA ASN A 31 -4.58 0.72 3.69
C ASN A 31 -4.26 1.53 4.96
N LYS A 32 -4.32 0.90 6.14
CA LYS A 32 -3.89 1.53 7.40
C LYS A 32 -2.43 1.96 7.37
N HIS A 33 -1.54 1.14 6.79
CA HIS A 33 -0.13 1.47 6.64
C HIS A 33 0.10 2.59 5.62
N VAL A 34 -0.62 2.55 4.50
CA VAL A 34 -0.58 3.62 3.49
C VAL A 34 -1.03 4.96 4.08
N ALA A 35 -2.13 4.97 4.85
CA ALA A 35 -2.61 6.17 5.54
C ALA A 35 -1.57 6.74 6.52
N GLY A 36 -0.80 5.88 7.21
CA GLY A 36 0.29 6.31 8.08
C GLY A 36 1.43 7.01 7.32
N LEU A 37 1.77 6.52 6.12
CA LEU A 37 2.77 7.15 5.24
C LEU A 37 2.27 8.49 4.69
N ILE A 38 0.99 8.59 4.33
CA ILE A 38 0.37 9.84 3.87
C ILE A 38 0.40 10.89 5.00
N ALA A 39 -0.05 10.52 6.20
CA ALA A 39 -0.05 11.43 7.35
C ALA A 39 1.36 11.93 7.70
N LEU A 40 2.38 11.07 7.55
CA LEU A 40 3.78 11.50 7.72
C LEU A 40 4.18 12.53 6.67
N ALA A 41 3.88 12.29 5.39
CA ALA A 41 4.20 13.23 4.32
C ALA A 41 3.51 14.59 4.49
N GLU A 42 2.23 14.59 4.91
CA GLU A 42 1.47 15.80 5.22
C GLU A 42 2.05 16.56 6.41
N THR A 43 2.40 15.84 7.49
CA THR A 43 3.00 16.43 8.70
C THR A 43 4.35 17.10 8.38
N MET A 44 5.15 16.46 7.54
CA MET A 44 6.46 16.97 7.11
C MET A 44 6.37 17.99 5.97
N LYS A 45 5.18 18.18 5.40
CA LYS A 45 4.91 19.08 4.26
C LYS A 45 5.82 18.81 3.06
N TYR A 46 5.99 17.53 2.71
CA TYR A 46 6.75 17.19 1.51
C TYR A 46 6.03 17.69 0.27
N GLU A 47 6.74 18.42 -0.60
CA GLU A 47 6.21 18.92 -1.87
C GLU A 47 6.45 17.92 -3.02
N ASN A 48 7.48 17.08 -2.87
CA ASN A 48 7.93 16.07 -3.83
C ASN A 48 7.33 14.68 -3.52
N ILE A 49 6.00 14.58 -3.59
CA ILE A 49 5.25 13.37 -3.21
C ILE A 49 5.61 12.15 -4.07
N ALA A 50 5.93 12.35 -5.35
CA ALA A 50 6.30 11.26 -6.26
C ALA A 50 7.62 10.59 -5.82
N GLU A 51 8.64 11.39 -5.52
CA GLU A 51 9.94 10.92 -5.03
C GLU A 51 9.83 10.29 -3.65
N TYR A 52 8.96 10.83 -2.77
CA TYR A 52 8.66 10.23 -1.49
C TYR A 52 8.06 8.81 -1.65
N ALA A 53 7.04 8.66 -2.50
CA ALA A 53 6.41 7.36 -2.75
C ALA A 53 7.38 6.35 -3.38
N GLU A 54 8.23 6.80 -4.31
CA GLU A 54 9.27 5.97 -4.92
C GLU A 54 10.30 5.51 -3.88
N SER A 55 10.77 6.42 -3.02
CA SER A 55 11.71 6.12 -1.93
C SER A 55 11.16 5.07 -0.96
N VAL A 56 9.87 5.17 -0.61
CA VAL A 56 9.20 4.15 0.22
C VAL A 56 9.20 2.79 -0.48
N SER A 57 8.82 2.72 -1.76
CA SER A 57 8.83 1.48 -2.54
C SER A 57 10.21 0.83 -2.59
N ASN A 58 11.24 1.64 -2.83
CA ASN A 58 12.63 1.19 -2.89
C ASN A 58 13.14 0.74 -1.53
N SER A 59 12.77 1.43 -0.45
CA SER A 59 13.13 1.04 0.93
C SER A 59 12.55 -0.32 1.30
N ILE A 60 11.29 -0.59 0.95
CA ILE A 60 10.65 -1.90 1.19
C ILE A 60 11.43 -3.00 0.47
N LYS A 61 11.70 -2.84 -0.83
CA LYS A 61 12.46 -3.82 -1.63
C LYS A 61 13.86 -4.06 -1.04
N PHE A 62 14.58 -2.99 -0.70
CA PHE A 62 15.93 -3.05 -0.17
C PHE A 62 16.01 -3.74 1.19
N LYS A 63 15.05 -3.48 2.08
CA LYS A 63 14.99 -4.12 3.41
C LYS A 63 14.63 -5.60 3.28
N MET A 64 13.63 -5.93 2.49
CA MET A 64 13.25 -7.33 2.25
C MET A 64 14.34 -8.14 1.54
N ALA A 65 15.18 -7.50 0.71
CA ALA A 65 16.30 -8.17 0.04
C ALA A 65 17.53 -8.39 0.94
N GLN A 66 17.65 -7.65 2.05
CA GLN A 66 18.75 -7.80 3.02
C GLN A 66 18.42 -8.73 4.18
N GLU A 67 17.15 -9.10 4.37
CA GLU A 67 16.76 -10.15 5.30
C GLU A 67 16.92 -11.53 4.63
N HIS A 68 18.17 -11.94 4.43
CA HIS A 68 18.59 -13.31 4.10
C HIS A 68 19.98 -13.62 4.70
#